data_AF-A0A3B9LHD9-F1
#
_entry.id   AF-A0A3B9LHD9-F1
#
_cell.length_a   1.000
_cell.length_b   1.000
_cell.length_c   1.000
_cell.angle_alpha   90.00
_cell.angle_beta   90.00
_cell.angle_gamma   90.00
#
_symmetry.space_group_name_H-M   'P 1'
#
loop_
_entity.id
_entity.type
_entity.pdbx_description
1 polymer ?
#
loop_
_entity_poly.entity_id
_entity_poly.type
_entity_poly.pdbx_seq_one_letter_code
_entity_poly.pdbx_strand_id
1 'polypeptide(L)'
;MILKISRCLLLSLLLLLAIDLDAREPQKSSPARSTTENKATRARDLGIPFDGTPDKFNAITDIAGVEVGYTTLIEGEGKLVVGQGPVRTGVTAIFPRGRASNDPVYAGVFSLNGNGEMTGAAWVEESGFLEGPIVITNTHSVGVARDAVIAWRNAHGGADAEGFSWSLPVVAETWDGWLNDVNGFHVQPEHVFHALDSAQGGAIEEGSVGGGTGMICYEFKGGNGTASRKIDMKDKNGMVRTFTVGVFLQANFGRRPQLTIAGVPIGKEIPGEVYKKETGSCIAVVATDAPLLPHQLKRLARRVPLGLARTGSVSGNGSGDLFIAFSTANPNVANPDQITHNVQTIPNDLMDPIFAATVQATEEAVVNALIDNQSMTGRDNHHVDAIPHARLRELLKKYNRLQ
;
A
#
# COMPACT_ATOMS: atom_id res chain seq x y z
N MET A 1 -24.85 -60.16 -42.07
CA MET A 1 -25.47 -58.96 -42.66
C MET A 1 -24.86 -57.75 -41.95
N ILE A 2 -24.17 -56.91 -42.72
CA ILE A 2 -23.70 -55.55 -42.38
C ILE A 2 -22.44 -55.44 -41.51
N LEU A 3 -21.31 -55.43 -42.24
CA LEU A 3 -20.15 -54.58 -41.99
C LEU A 3 -20.46 -53.19 -42.58
N LYS A 4 -19.86 -52.12 -42.00
CA LYS A 4 -19.89 -50.69 -42.35
C LYS A 4 -20.91 -49.83 -41.59
N ILE A 5 -20.42 -49.08 -40.60
CA ILE A 5 -20.44 -47.62 -40.61
C ILE A 5 -19.18 -47.16 -39.87
N SER A 6 -18.37 -46.40 -40.60
CA SER A 6 -17.04 -45.95 -40.28
C SER A 6 -17.05 -44.42 -40.30
N ARG A 7 -16.26 -43.81 -39.43
CA ARG A 7 -15.58 -42.52 -39.63
C ARG A 7 -16.34 -41.18 -39.56
N CYS A 8 -17.67 -41.10 -39.47
CA CYS A 8 -18.33 -39.78 -39.41
C CYS A 8 -18.47 -39.13 -38.01
N LEU A 9 -18.36 -39.88 -36.90
CA LEU A 9 -18.53 -39.29 -35.56
C LEU A 9 -17.24 -38.79 -34.89
N LEU A 10 -16.06 -39.18 -35.40
CA LEU A 10 -14.79 -38.67 -34.83
C LEU A 10 -14.35 -37.33 -35.45
N LEU A 11 -14.86 -36.96 -36.63
CA LEU A 11 -14.47 -35.70 -37.28
C LEU A 11 -15.22 -34.48 -36.73
N SER A 12 -16.43 -34.65 -36.20
CA SER A 12 -17.21 -33.55 -35.60
C SER A 12 -16.72 -33.18 -34.20
N LEU A 13 -16.08 -34.10 -33.47
CA LEU A 13 -15.48 -33.81 -32.16
C LEU A 13 -14.12 -33.11 -32.28
N LEU A 14 -13.41 -33.29 -33.41
CA LEU A 14 -12.14 -32.63 -33.69
C LEU A 14 -12.30 -31.22 -34.28
N LEU A 15 -13.47 -30.87 -34.82
CA LEU A 15 -13.74 -29.53 -35.37
C LEU A 15 -14.18 -28.50 -34.32
N LEU A 16 -14.64 -28.94 -33.14
CA LEU A 16 -15.00 -28.07 -32.01
C LEU A 16 -13.80 -27.70 -31.12
N LEU A 17 -12.63 -28.31 -31.36
CA LEU A 17 -11.39 -28.07 -30.61
C LEU A 17 -10.42 -27.09 -31.31
N ALA A 18 -10.84 -26.47 -32.42
CA ALA A 18 -9.96 -25.67 -33.28
C ALA A 18 -10.38 -24.20 -33.45
N ILE A 19 -11.23 -23.64 -32.58
CA ILE A 19 -11.72 -22.24 -32.70
C ILE A 19 -11.30 -21.31 -31.53
N ASP A 20 -10.59 -21.78 -30.51
CA ASP A 20 -10.06 -20.90 -29.44
C ASP A 20 -8.52 -20.96 -29.33
N LEU A 21 -7.84 -20.86 -30.47
CA LEU A 21 -6.38 -20.71 -30.55
C LEU A 21 -5.94 -19.29 -30.96
N ASP A 22 -6.80 -18.30 -30.71
CA ASP A 22 -6.39 -16.90 -30.52
C ASP A 22 -6.48 -16.55 -29.02
N ALA A 23 -5.99 -17.45 -28.17
CA ALA A 23 -5.61 -17.10 -26.81
C ALA A 23 -4.57 -15.99 -26.93
N ARG A 24 -5.02 -14.74 -26.74
CA ARG A 24 -4.18 -13.55 -26.63
C ARG A 24 -2.95 -13.94 -25.82
N GLU A 25 -1.77 -13.86 -26.44
CA GLU A 25 -0.52 -13.95 -25.70
C GLU A 25 -0.67 -13.09 -24.43
N PRO A 26 -0.25 -13.57 -23.24
CA PRO A 26 -0.21 -12.72 -22.07
C PRO A 26 0.55 -11.46 -22.48
N GLN A 27 -0.15 -10.31 -22.51
CA GLN A 27 0.46 -9.03 -22.81
C GLN A 27 1.65 -8.91 -21.85
N LYS A 28 2.86 -9.01 -22.40
CA LYS A 28 4.07 -8.66 -21.64
C LYS A 28 3.83 -7.22 -21.18
N SER A 29 3.75 -7.04 -19.88
CA SER A 29 3.71 -5.72 -19.28
C SER A 29 4.83 -4.86 -19.86
N SER A 30 4.54 -3.57 -20.02
CA SER A 30 5.55 -2.58 -20.39
C SER A 30 6.82 -2.80 -19.57
N PRO A 31 8.02 -2.69 -20.18
CA PRO A 31 9.24 -2.93 -19.45
C PRO A 31 9.30 -2.02 -18.23
N ALA A 32 9.55 -2.63 -17.07
CA ALA A 32 10.02 -1.90 -15.90
C ALA A 32 11.19 -0.98 -16.32
N ARG A 33 11.24 0.19 -15.69
CA ARG A 33 12.25 1.25 -15.82
C ARG A 33 13.49 0.85 -16.64
N SER A 34 13.77 1.60 -17.72
CA SER A 34 15.11 1.66 -18.32
C SER A 34 16.14 1.83 -17.22
N THR A 35 17.03 0.84 -17.07
CA THR A 35 18.06 0.71 -16.02
C THR A 35 19.21 1.71 -16.15
N THR A 36 18.96 2.90 -16.67
CA THR A 36 19.91 4.02 -16.59
C THR A 36 19.77 4.71 -15.24
N GLU A 37 20.51 4.17 -14.26
CA GLU A 37 21.19 4.84 -13.12
C GLU A 37 20.65 6.18 -12.59
N ASN A 38 19.35 6.31 -12.32
CA ASN A 38 18.89 7.32 -11.36
C ASN A 38 18.47 6.61 -10.08
N LYS A 39 19.37 6.63 -9.09
CA LYS A 39 19.01 6.33 -7.70
C LYS A 39 17.77 7.16 -7.36
N ALA A 40 16.67 6.49 -7.00
CA ALA A 40 15.44 7.15 -6.59
C ALA A 40 15.77 8.19 -5.50
N THR A 41 15.42 9.45 -5.76
CA THR A 41 15.69 10.55 -4.84
C THR A 41 14.58 10.59 -3.81
N ARG A 42 14.91 10.56 -2.52
CA ARG A 42 13.94 10.64 -1.43
C ARG A 42 13.98 11.98 -0.73
N ALA A 43 13.04 12.22 0.17
CA ALA A 43 12.90 13.51 0.85
C ALA A 43 14.18 13.95 1.57
N ARG A 44 14.85 13.03 2.27
CA ARG A 44 16.12 13.32 2.95
C ARG A 44 17.27 13.61 1.99
N ASP A 45 17.30 13.00 0.80
CA ASP A 45 18.34 13.28 -0.22
C ASP A 45 18.24 14.73 -0.76
N LEU A 46 17.05 15.32 -0.67
CA LEU A 46 16.83 16.74 -1.00
C LEU A 46 17.22 17.70 0.13
N GLY A 47 17.60 17.20 1.32
CA GLY A 47 17.92 18.01 2.50
C GLY A 47 16.70 18.38 3.35
N ILE A 48 15.58 17.66 3.21
CA ILE A 48 14.37 17.91 4.01
C ILE A 48 14.60 17.36 5.44
N PRO A 49 14.50 18.19 6.49
CA PRO A 49 14.67 17.75 7.87
C PRO A 49 13.47 16.93 8.33
N PHE A 50 13.74 15.80 8.99
CA PHE A 50 12.74 15.03 9.72
C PHE A 50 13.31 14.57 11.06
N ASP A 51 12.45 14.55 12.08
CA ASP A 51 12.78 14.00 13.39
C ASP A 51 12.95 12.48 13.33
N GLY A 52 13.73 11.95 14.28
CA GLY A 52 13.96 10.52 14.45
C GLY A 52 14.98 9.95 13.48
N THR A 53 15.46 8.75 13.81
CA THR A 53 16.50 8.05 13.04
C THR A 53 15.85 6.94 12.21
N PRO A 54 15.90 7.01 10.87
CA PRO A 54 15.45 5.90 10.05
C PRO A 54 16.26 4.63 10.27
N ASP A 55 15.66 3.49 9.95
CA ASP A 55 16.44 2.26 9.80
C ASP A 55 17.05 2.15 8.39
N LYS A 56 17.71 1.01 8.10
CA LYS A 56 18.60 0.82 6.95
C LYS A 56 17.99 1.27 5.62
N PHE A 57 16.75 0.90 5.33
CA PHE A 57 16.08 1.21 4.08
C PHE A 57 15.17 2.44 4.20
N ASN A 58 14.90 2.90 5.42
CA ASN A 58 13.88 3.89 5.71
C ASN A 58 12.55 3.49 5.04
N ALA A 59 12.12 2.25 5.30
CA ALA A 59 10.98 1.62 4.66
C ALA A 59 10.28 0.63 5.62
N ILE A 60 9.02 0.29 5.33
CA ILE A 60 8.25 -0.66 6.14
C ILE A 60 8.93 -2.05 6.25
N THR A 61 9.69 -2.41 5.21
CA THR A 61 10.50 -3.62 5.09
C THR A 61 11.77 -3.63 5.96
N ASP A 62 12.05 -2.55 6.70
CA ASP A 62 13.03 -2.58 7.79
C ASP A 62 12.56 -3.49 8.95
N ILE A 63 11.26 -3.76 9.05
CA ILE A 63 10.75 -4.80 9.94
C ILE A 63 11.07 -6.17 9.33
N ALA A 64 11.93 -6.94 10.01
CA ALA A 64 12.36 -8.24 9.52
C ALA A 64 11.17 -9.16 9.20
N GLY A 65 11.21 -9.74 7.99
CA GLY A 65 10.15 -10.61 7.47
C GLY A 65 9.03 -9.88 6.74
N VAL A 66 8.89 -8.56 6.84
CA VAL A 66 7.90 -7.83 6.05
C VAL A 66 8.34 -7.78 4.58
N GLU A 67 7.43 -8.13 3.68
CA GLU A 67 7.66 -8.11 2.23
C GLU A 67 6.60 -7.25 1.53
N VAL A 68 7.00 -6.56 0.46
CA VAL A 68 6.10 -5.74 -0.37
C VAL A 68 6.28 -6.11 -1.84
N GLY A 69 5.16 -6.26 -2.56
CA GLY A 69 5.13 -6.56 -3.99
C GLY A 69 4.13 -5.70 -4.75
N TYR A 70 4.31 -5.60 -6.06
CA TYR A 70 3.56 -4.66 -6.89
C TYR A 70 3.17 -5.25 -8.24
N THR A 71 2.03 -4.80 -8.74
CA THR A 71 1.70 -4.82 -10.16
C THR A 71 1.30 -3.42 -10.58
N THR A 72 2.00 -2.87 -11.57
CA THR A 72 1.79 -1.50 -12.08
C THR A 72 1.21 -1.58 -13.50
N LEU A 73 0.05 -0.96 -13.73
CA LEU A 73 -0.65 -0.96 -15.02
C LEU A 73 -0.68 0.46 -15.60
N ILE A 74 0.03 0.64 -16.71
CA ILE A 74 0.09 1.89 -17.48
C ILE A 74 -0.08 1.54 -18.96
N GLU A 75 -1.27 1.82 -19.51
CA GLU A 75 -1.61 1.51 -20.91
C GLU A 75 -2.50 2.60 -21.51
N GLY A 76 -2.34 2.84 -22.81
CA GLY A 76 -3.15 3.82 -23.56
C GLY A 76 -2.91 5.28 -23.18
N GLU A 77 -3.49 6.16 -23.99
CA GLU A 77 -3.41 7.62 -23.86
C GLU A 77 -4.64 8.30 -24.48
N GLY A 78 -4.80 9.59 -24.24
CA GLY A 78 -5.88 10.37 -24.87
C GLY A 78 -7.23 10.26 -24.15
N LYS A 79 -8.28 10.34 -24.94
CA LYS A 79 -9.68 10.41 -24.47
C LYS A 79 -10.09 9.13 -23.76
N LEU A 80 -10.82 9.25 -22.66
CA LEU A 80 -11.40 8.11 -21.96
C LEU A 80 -12.35 7.33 -22.89
N VAL A 81 -12.13 6.02 -22.98
CA VAL A 81 -13.11 5.05 -23.45
C VAL A 81 -13.24 3.98 -22.38
N VAL A 82 -14.39 3.97 -21.69
CA VAL A 82 -14.63 3.06 -20.56
C VAL A 82 -14.48 1.61 -21.00
N GLY A 83 -13.69 0.84 -20.26
CA GLY A 83 -13.34 -0.55 -20.56
C GLY A 83 -12.13 -0.70 -21.50
N GLN A 84 -11.54 0.41 -21.97
CA GLN A 84 -10.34 0.39 -22.82
C GLN A 84 -9.19 1.23 -22.25
N GLY A 85 -9.48 2.23 -21.40
CA GLY A 85 -8.48 3.11 -20.83
C GLY A 85 -8.61 4.56 -21.28
N PRO A 86 -7.58 5.40 -21.04
CA PRO A 86 -6.26 5.05 -20.51
C PRO A 86 -6.25 4.41 -19.11
N VAL A 87 -5.35 3.46 -18.89
CA VAL A 87 -5.19 2.70 -17.64
C VAL A 87 -4.01 3.27 -16.85
N ARG A 88 -4.24 3.66 -15.60
CA ARG A 88 -3.22 4.17 -14.67
C ARG A 88 -3.52 3.64 -13.26
N THR A 89 -3.33 2.35 -13.05
CA THR A 89 -3.74 1.69 -11.80
C THR A 89 -2.80 0.54 -11.45
N GLY A 90 -3.14 -0.25 -10.42
CA GLY A 90 -2.38 -1.43 -10.08
C GLY A 90 -2.75 -2.01 -8.74
N VAL A 91 -1.86 -2.86 -8.22
CA VAL A 91 -2.03 -3.60 -6.97
C VAL A 91 -0.73 -3.54 -6.18
N THR A 92 -0.83 -3.26 -4.88
CA THR A 92 0.25 -3.40 -3.91
C THR A 92 -0.11 -4.53 -2.95
N ALA A 93 0.81 -5.43 -2.65
CA ALA A 93 0.65 -6.46 -1.62
C ALA A 93 1.70 -6.30 -0.52
N ILE A 94 1.30 -6.46 0.74
CA ILE A 94 2.18 -6.36 1.92
C ILE A 94 1.98 -7.60 2.78
N PHE A 95 3.03 -8.40 2.98
CA PHE A 95 3.00 -9.56 3.86
C PHE A 95 3.64 -9.22 5.21
N PRO A 96 2.92 -9.42 6.34
CA PRO A 96 3.48 -9.16 7.67
C PRO A 96 4.69 -10.02 8.04
N ARG A 97 4.74 -11.27 7.56
CA ARG A 97 5.80 -12.26 7.85
C ARG A 97 6.38 -12.92 6.59
N GLY A 98 6.19 -12.27 5.44
CA GLY A 98 6.61 -12.76 4.14
C GLY A 98 5.64 -13.79 3.55
N ARG A 99 5.68 -13.95 2.23
CA ARG A 99 4.70 -14.74 1.46
C ARG A 99 4.69 -16.24 1.77
N ALA A 100 5.76 -16.75 2.39
CA ALA A 100 5.88 -18.15 2.79
C ALA A 100 5.28 -18.46 4.18
N SER A 101 4.79 -17.44 4.90
CA SER A 101 4.25 -17.59 6.25
C SER A 101 2.74 -17.41 6.28
N ASN A 102 2.04 -18.38 6.86
CA ASN A 102 0.62 -18.28 7.20
C ASN A 102 0.38 -17.91 8.68
N ASP A 103 1.44 -17.74 9.48
CA ASP A 103 1.32 -17.35 10.88
C ASP A 103 0.72 -15.94 11.02
N PRO A 104 -0.45 -15.78 11.66
CA PRO A 104 -1.07 -14.47 11.84
C PRO A 104 -0.23 -13.52 12.70
N VAL A 105 -0.51 -12.23 12.57
CA VAL A 105 0.06 -11.19 13.44
C VAL A 105 -1.05 -10.53 14.24
N TYR A 106 -0.74 -10.04 15.44
CA TYR A 106 -1.66 -9.12 16.10
C TYR A 106 -1.77 -7.83 15.28
N ALA A 107 -2.99 -7.32 15.15
CA ALA A 107 -3.29 -6.12 14.40
C ALA A 107 -4.39 -5.27 15.05
N GLY A 108 -4.55 -4.04 14.58
CA GLY A 108 -5.65 -3.16 14.93
C GLY A 108 -5.88 -2.10 13.86
N VAL A 109 -7.14 -1.74 13.63
CA VAL A 109 -7.54 -0.78 12.60
C VAL A 109 -8.07 0.53 13.20
N PHE A 110 -8.00 1.62 12.43
CA PHE A 110 -8.62 2.89 12.77
C PHE A 110 -9.12 3.61 11.52
N SER A 111 -10.41 3.98 11.54
CA SER A 111 -11.00 4.87 10.55
C SER A 111 -11.02 6.30 11.10
N LEU A 112 -10.29 7.21 10.45
CA LEU A 112 -10.38 8.64 10.73
C LEU A 112 -11.58 9.24 9.99
N ASN A 113 -11.73 8.89 8.71
CA ASN A 113 -12.91 9.19 7.91
C ASN A 113 -13.25 7.97 7.03
N GLY A 114 -14.48 7.50 7.14
CA GLY A 114 -14.93 6.22 6.59
C GLY A 114 -15.41 6.26 5.15
N ASN A 115 -15.05 7.29 4.38
CA ASN A 115 -15.44 7.39 2.96
C ASN A 115 -14.50 6.60 2.06
N GLY A 116 -14.36 5.30 2.34
CA GLY A 116 -13.49 4.38 1.63
C GLY A 116 -13.71 2.95 2.12
N GLU A 117 -13.01 2.00 1.52
CA GLU A 117 -13.18 0.57 1.81
C GLU A 117 -11.90 -0.08 2.35
N MET A 118 -12.07 -0.96 3.35
CA MET A 118 -11.04 -1.84 3.89
C MET A 118 -11.71 -3.14 4.37
N THR A 119 -11.71 -4.16 3.50
CA THR A 119 -12.28 -5.47 3.84
C THR A 119 -11.51 -6.12 4.99
N GLY A 120 -12.09 -7.14 5.62
CA GLY A 120 -11.44 -7.87 6.71
C GLY A 120 -11.34 -7.09 8.03
N ALA A 121 -11.54 -5.76 8.04
CA ALA A 121 -11.44 -4.92 9.22
C ALA A 121 -12.35 -5.38 10.38
N ALA A 122 -13.54 -5.90 10.08
CA ALA A 122 -14.44 -6.46 11.10
C ALA A 122 -13.81 -7.64 11.86
N TRP A 123 -13.09 -8.53 11.16
CA TRP A 123 -12.40 -9.65 11.79
C TRP A 123 -11.16 -9.19 12.56
N VAL A 124 -10.42 -8.20 12.05
CA VAL A 124 -9.30 -7.60 12.78
C VAL A 124 -9.77 -6.97 14.09
N GLU A 125 -10.92 -6.27 14.10
CA GLU A 125 -11.50 -5.68 15.31
C GLU A 125 -11.98 -6.73 16.32
N GLU A 126 -12.59 -7.81 15.84
CA GLU A 126 -13.13 -8.87 16.71
C GLU A 126 -12.02 -9.77 17.27
N SER A 127 -11.16 -10.29 16.40
CA SER A 127 -10.15 -11.29 16.75
C SER A 127 -8.83 -10.67 17.21
N GLY A 128 -8.53 -9.45 16.77
CA GLY A 128 -7.22 -8.83 16.94
C GLY A 128 -6.13 -9.39 16.02
N PHE A 129 -6.47 -10.22 15.03
CA PHE A 129 -5.52 -10.82 14.09
C PHE A 129 -5.63 -10.25 12.69
N LEU A 130 -4.48 -10.14 12.02
CA LEU A 130 -4.35 -10.02 10.58
C LEU A 130 -3.84 -11.36 10.04
N GLU A 131 -4.67 -12.00 9.22
CA GLU A 131 -4.43 -13.32 8.65
C GLU A 131 -4.12 -13.19 7.15
N GLY A 132 -2.83 -13.27 6.81
CA GLY A 132 -2.35 -13.15 5.44
C GLY A 132 -1.98 -11.72 5.03
N PRO A 133 -1.94 -11.43 3.72
CA PRO A 133 -1.46 -10.16 3.19
C PRO A 133 -2.49 -9.04 3.33
N ILE A 134 -1.99 -7.81 3.31
CA ILE A 134 -2.77 -6.60 3.04
C ILE A 134 -2.61 -6.30 1.55
N VAL A 135 -3.72 -6.13 0.83
CA VAL A 135 -3.70 -5.70 -0.58
C VAL A 135 -4.29 -4.30 -0.69
N ILE A 136 -3.64 -3.43 -1.47
CA ILE A 136 -4.08 -2.05 -1.71
C ILE A 136 -4.20 -1.83 -3.23
N THR A 137 -5.35 -1.33 -3.68
CA THR A 137 -5.65 -1.09 -5.11
C THR A 137 -6.56 0.13 -5.29
N ASN A 138 -7.27 0.23 -6.43
CA ASN A 138 -8.28 1.26 -6.69
C ASN A 138 -9.67 0.87 -6.17
N THR A 139 -10.53 1.87 -5.96
CA THR A 139 -11.86 1.73 -5.34
C THR A 139 -12.75 0.66 -5.98
N HIS A 140 -12.80 0.60 -7.31
CA HIS A 140 -13.68 -0.36 -8.00
C HIS A 140 -13.06 -1.75 -8.17
N SER A 141 -11.82 -1.94 -7.71
CA SER A 141 -11.09 -3.20 -7.80
C SER A 141 -10.97 -3.93 -6.46
N VAL A 142 -11.55 -3.40 -5.37
CA VAL A 142 -11.55 -4.08 -4.06
C VAL A 142 -12.16 -5.47 -4.14
N GLY A 143 -13.30 -5.62 -4.84
CA GLY A 143 -13.99 -6.90 -4.97
C GLY A 143 -13.12 -7.98 -5.64
N VAL A 144 -12.59 -7.68 -6.82
CA VAL A 144 -11.72 -8.62 -7.55
C VAL A 144 -10.43 -8.92 -6.79
N ALA A 145 -9.84 -7.92 -6.12
CA ALA A 145 -8.65 -8.13 -5.30
C ALA A 145 -8.93 -9.01 -4.08
N ARG A 146 -10.05 -8.81 -3.40
CA ARG A 146 -10.51 -9.65 -2.27
C ARG A 146 -10.66 -11.10 -2.70
N ASP A 147 -11.35 -11.34 -3.82
CA ASP A 147 -11.59 -12.69 -4.31
C ASP A 147 -10.30 -13.36 -4.79
N ALA A 148 -9.43 -12.60 -5.46
CA ALA A 148 -8.13 -13.09 -5.91
C ALA A 148 -7.21 -13.44 -4.74
N VAL A 149 -7.16 -12.68 -3.64
CA VAL A 149 -6.36 -13.08 -2.46
C VAL A 149 -6.81 -14.44 -1.93
N ILE A 150 -8.12 -14.72 -1.91
CA ILE A 150 -8.65 -16.02 -1.47
C ILE A 150 -8.24 -17.13 -2.46
N ALA A 151 -8.39 -16.89 -3.76
CA ALA A 151 -7.96 -17.83 -4.79
C ALA A 151 -6.46 -18.14 -4.70
N TRP A 152 -5.62 -17.12 -4.49
CA TRP A 152 -4.18 -17.26 -4.32
C TRP A 152 -3.82 -18.09 -3.09
N ARG A 153 -4.45 -17.80 -1.93
CA ARG A 153 -4.25 -18.58 -0.69
C ARG A 153 -4.61 -20.05 -0.89
N ASN A 154 -5.76 -20.32 -1.52
CA ASN A 154 -6.19 -21.68 -1.82
C ASN A 154 -5.17 -22.44 -2.69
N ALA A 155 -4.54 -21.76 -3.65
CA ALA A 155 -3.52 -22.35 -4.52
C ALA A 155 -2.16 -22.59 -3.81
N HIS A 156 -1.83 -21.82 -2.78
CA HIS A 156 -0.52 -21.83 -2.10
C HIS A 156 -0.48 -22.57 -0.76
N GLY A 157 -1.61 -23.10 -0.28
CA GLY A 157 -1.63 -23.83 0.99
C GLY A 157 -2.92 -24.59 1.31
N GLY A 158 -3.93 -24.55 0.45
CA GLY A 158 -5.26 -25.09 0.75
C GLY A 158 -5.99 -24.31 1.85
N ALA A 159 -7.21 -24.75 2.20
CA ALA A 159 -7.76 -24.42 3.52
C ALA A 159 -6.77 -24.92 4.59
N ASP A 160 -6.68 -24.25 5.75
CA ASP A 160 -5.79 -24.66 6.85
C ASP A 160 -5.92 -26.18 7.12
N ALA A 161 -4.89 -26.82 7.65
CA ALA A 161 -4.84 -28.28 7.84
C ALA A 161 -6.04 -28.86 8.66
N GLU A 162 -6.81 -28.00 9.32
CA GLU A 162 -8.04 -28.30 10.08
C GLU A 162 -9.36 -27.90 9.39
N GLY A 163 -9.32 -27.35 8.17
CA GLY A 163 -10.51 -27.06 7.36
C GLY A 163 -11.15 -25.68 7.55
N PHE A 164 -10.39 -24.63 7.88
CA PHE A 164 -10.90 -23.24 7.81
C PHE A 164 -11.31 -22.92 6.36
N SER A 165 -12.62 -22.95 6.11
CA SER A 165 -13.21 -22.89 4.76
C SER A 165 -13.49 -21.45 4.29
N TRP A 166 -13.15 -20.44 5.09
CA TRP A 166 -13.39 -19.04 4.79
C TRP A 166 -12.12 -18.21 5.03
N SER A 167 -11.94 -17.17 4.23
CA SER A 167 -10.84 -16.20 4.37
C SER A 167 -11.42 -14.80 4.33
N LEU A 168 -10.98 -13.95 5.25
CA LEU A 168 -11.43 -12.57 5.42
C LEU A 168 -10.25 -11.61 5.15
N PRO A 169 -9.74 -11.55 3.91
CA PRO A 169 -8.52 -10.81 3.60
C PRO A 169 -8.73 -9.30 3.79
N VAL A 170 -7.63 -8.62 4.11
CA VAL A 170 -7.61 -7.16 4.19
C VAL A 170 -7.27 -6.59 2.82
N VAL A 171 -8.27 -6.02 2.16
CA VAL A 171 -8.13 -5.32 0.89
C VAL A 171 -8.66 -3.90 1.06
N ALA A 172 -7.81 -2.93 0.77
CA ALA A 172 -8.10 -1.52 0.93
C ALA A 172 -7.87 -0.75 -0.37
N GLU A 173 -8.32 0.50 -0.42
CA GLU A 173 -8.30 1.27 -1.66
C GLU A 173 -8.10 2.77 -1.49
N THR A 174 -7.66 3.40 -2.58
CA THR A 174 -7.91 4.83 -2.82
C THR A 174 -8.40 5.02 -4.26
N TRP A 175 -9.03 6.15 -4.57
CA TRP A 175 -9.64 6.38 -5.88
C TRP A 175 -8.70 7.04 -6.92
N ASP A 176 -8.37 6.35 -8.01
CA ASP A 176 -7.49 6.85 -9.10
C ASP A 176 -8.23 7.39 -10.33
N GLY A 177 -9.55 7.51 -10.28
CA GLY A 177 -10.38 7.81 -11.45
C GLY A 177 -10.16 9.20 -12.08
N TRP A 178 -9.27 10.05 -11.56
CA TRP A 178 -8.83 11.26 -12.27
C TRP A 178 -7.89 10.92 -13.44
N LEU A 179 -6.93 10.01 -13.21
CA LEU A 179 -5.94 9.58 -14.21
C LEU A 179 -6.31 8.25 -14.87
N ASN A 180 -7.09 7.42 -14.20
CA ASN A 180 -7.43 6.06 -14.61
C ASN A 180 -8.86 5.94 -15.16
N ASP A 181 -9.07 5.00 -16.07
CA ASP A 181 -10.39 4.44 -16.38
C ASP A 181 -10.86 3.48 -15.28
N VAL A 182 -11.24 4.05 -14.13
CA VAL A 182 -11.65 3.27 -12.95
C VAL A 182 -12.88 2.38 -13.20
N ASN A 183 -13.76 2.79 -14.12
CA ASN A 183 -14.96 2.03 -14.49
C ASN A 183 -14.70 0.95 -15.56
N GLY A 184 -13.48 0.84 -16.06
CA GLY A 184 -13.08 -0.22 -16.98
C GLY A 184 -12.66 -1.52 -16.29
N PHE A 185 -12.54 -1.53 -14.95
CA PHE A 185 -12.20 -2.71 -14.14
C PHE A 185 -10.92 -3.42 -14.63
N HIS A 186 -9.85 -2.65 -14.84
CA HIS A 186 -8.59 -3.13 -15.44
C HIS A 186 -7.73 -4.01 -14.52
N VAL A 187 -7.97 -4.00 -13.22
CA VAL A 187 -7.33 -4.95 -12.30
C VAL A 187 -8.00 -6.31 -12.46
N GLN A 188 -7.21 -7.34 -12.71
CA GLN A 188 -7.63 -8.72 -12.91
C GLN A 188 -6.95 -9.60 -11.84
N PRO A 189 -7.46 -10.82 -11.58
CA PRO A 189 -6.87 -11.72 -10.59
C PRO A 189 -5.37 -11.95 -10.77
N GLU A 190 -4.89 -12.04 -12.01
CA GLU A 190 -3.49 -12.26 -12.36
C GLU A 190 -2.60 -11.10 -11.89
N HIS A 191 -3.12 -9.88 -11.90
CA HIS A 191 -2.41 -8.70 -11.39
C HIS A 191 -2.24 -8.78 -9.86
N VAL A 192 -3.22 -9.35 -9.17
CA VAL A 192 -3.17 -9.56 -7.72
C VAL A 192 -2.19 -10.69 -7.38
N PHE A 193 -2.25 -11.81 -8.11
CA PHE A 193 -1.31 -12.92 -7.97
C PHE A 193 0.13 -12.46 -8.18
N HIS A 194 0.40 -11.71 -9.25
CA HIS A 194 1.72 -11.16 -9.51
C HIS A 194 2.21 -10.25 -8.37
N ALA A 195 1.37 -9.37 -7.82
CA ALA A 195 1.75 -8.53 -6.69
C ALA A 195 2.08 -9.35 -5.43
N LEU A 196 1.34 -10.45 -5.20
CA LEU A 196 1.59 -11.36 -4.08
C LEU A 196 2.90 -12.16 -4.28
N ASP A 197 3.13 -12.69 -5.48
CA ASP A 197 4.28 -13.56 -5.78
C ASP A 197 5.60 -12.78 -5.90
N SER A 198 5.52 -11.51 -6.31
CA SER A 198 6.69 -10.61 -6.42
C SER A 198 7.11 -9.96 -5.10
N ALA A 199 6.37 -10.18 -4.01
CA ALA A 199 6.64 -9.52 -2.75
C ALA A 199 8.03 -9.85 -2.19
N GLN A 200 8.79 -8.84 -1.80
CA GLN A 200 10.15 -9.02 -1.27
C GLN A 200 10.47 -7.99 -0.17
N GLY A 201 11.45 -8.31 0.68
CA GLY A 201 12.02 -7.37 1.64
C GLY A 201 13.06 -6.43 0.99
N GLY A 202 13.76 -5.65 1.83
CA GLY A 202 14.80 -4.74 1.36
C GLY A 202 14.26 -3.38 0.91
N ALA A 203 15.03 -2.65 0.09
CA ALA A 203 14.56 -1.39 -0.47
C ALA A 203 13.41 -1.63 -1.46
N ILE A 204 12.39 -0.77 -1.41
CA ILE A 204 11.17 -0.86 -2.24
C ILE A 204 10.99 0.41 -3.07
N GLU A 205 10.31 0.29 -4.21
CA GLU A 205 9.98 1.43 -5.06
C GLU A 205 8.82 2.24 -4.47
N GLU A 206 8.91 3.57 -4.57
CA GLU A 206 7.89 4.51 -4.11
C GLU A 206 7.26 5.26 -5.31
N GLY A 207 6.28 6.13 -5.03
CA GLY A 207 5.58 6.93 -6.03
C GLY A 207 4.56 6.15 -6.83
N SER A 208 4.58 6.33 -8.16
CA SER A 208 3.55 5.86 -9.09
C SER A 208 3.68 4.39 -9.47
N VAL A 209 3.64 3.50 -8.48
CA VAL A 209 3.70 2.04 -8.66
C VAL A 209 2.60 1.32 -7.88
N GLY A 210 2.30 0.07 -8.26
CA GLY A 210 1.29 -0.73 -7.58
C GLY A 210 -0.08 -0.06 -7.54
N GLY A 211 -0.77 -0.14 -6.40
CA GLY A 211 -2.02 0.59 -6.20
C GLY A 211 -1.86 2.13 -6.26
N GLY A 212 -0.66 2.67 -6.03
CA GLY A 212 -0.34 4.10 -6.09
C GLY A 212 -0.25 4.71 -7.49
N THR A 213 -0.32 3.89 -8.55
CA THR A 213 -0.01 4.28 -9.94
C THR A 213 -0.76 5.54 -10.38
N GLY A 214 -2.09 5.59 -10.22
CA GLY A 214 -2.92 6.73 -10.67
C GLY A 214 -3.22 7.78 -9.60
N MET A 215 -2.57 7.72 -8.44
CA MET A 215 -2.95 8.53 -7.27
C MET A 215 -2.38 9.95 -7.31
N ILE A 216 -3.08 10.88 -6.65
CA ILE A 216 -2.78 12.31 -6.61
C ILE A 216 -2.80 12.79 -5.17
N CYS A 217 -1.70 13.40 -4.72
CA CYS A 217 -1.57 13.90 -3.35
C CYS A 217 -1.25 15.40 -3.36
N TYR A 218 -2.06 16.18 -2.65
CA TYR A 218 -1.99 17.65 -2.65
C TYR A 218 -1.98 18.25 -4.06
N GLU A 219 -2.69 17.63 -5.00
CA GLU A 219 -2.75 18.02 -6.43
C GLU A 219 -1.40 17.92 -7.16
N PHE A 220 -0.36 17.35 -6.55
CA PHE A 220 0.80 16.80 -7.25
C PHE A 220 0.60 15.31 -7.47
N LYS A 221 1.48 14.68 -8.26
CA LYS A 221 1.47 13.24 -8.37
C LYS A 221 1.71 12.62 -6.99
N GLY A 222 0.78 11.75 -6.59
CA GLY A 222 0.84 10.95 -5.38
C GLY A 222 1.15 9.49 -5.71
N GLY A 223 0.87 8.60 -4.78
CA GLY A 223 1.18 7.18 -4.92
C GLY A 223 1.67 6.58 -3.62
N ASN A 224 2.57 5.62 -3.71
CA ASN A 224 3.08 4.93 -2.55
C ASN A 224 4.21 5.71 -1.89
N GLY A 225 4.27 5.70 -0.57
CA GLY A 225 5.41 6.21 0.19
C GLY A 225 5.66 5.37 1.42
N THR A 226 6.90 5.31 1.84
CA THR A 226 7.30 4.56 3.03
C THR A 226 8.35 5.31 3.84
N ALA A 227 8.45 4.99 5.12
CA ALA A 227 9.50 5.45 6.01
C ALA A 227 9.61 4.51 7.21
N SER A 228 10.73 4.54 7.92
CA SER A 228 10.88 3.82 9.19
C SER A 228 11.55 4.66 10.27
N ARG A 229 11.47 4.20 11.51
CA ARG A 229 12.15 4.79 12.66
C ARG A 229 12.64 3.70 13.60
N LYS A 230 13.92 3.78 13.98
CA LYS A 230 14.50 3.03 15.09
C LYS A 230 14.21 3.72 16.41
N ILE A 231 13.94 2.92 17.43
CA ILE A 231 13.54 3.36 18.75
C ILE A 231 14.35 2.58 19.79
N ASP A 232 15.21 3.28 20.50
CA ASP A 232 15.91 2.70 21.66
C ASP A 232 15.08 2.92 22.92
N MET A 233 14.56 1.83 23.49
CA MET A 233 13.79 1.84 24.72
C MET A 233 14.63 1.33 25.88
N LYS A 234 14.79 2.15 26.91
CA LYS A 234 15.57 1.82 28.10
C LYS A 234 14.65 1.42 29.26
N ASP A 235 14.90 0.27 29.86
CA ASP A 235 14.18 -0.14 31.07
C ASP A 235 14.74 0.51 32.35
N LYS A 236 14.10 0.25 33.50
CA LYS A 236 14.51 0.82 34.80
C LYS A 236 15.92 0.38 35.24
N ASN A 237 16.38 -0.77 34.78
CA ASN A 237 17.72 -1.31 35.08
C ASN A 237 18.77 -0.81 34.08
N GLY A 238 18.35 -0.05 33.08
CA GLY A 238 19.19 0.54 32.06
C GLY A 238 19.48 -0.35 30.86
N MET A 239 18.83 -1.51 30.75
CA MET A 239 18.91 -2.34 29.55
C MET A 239 18.18 -1.65 28.42
N VAL A 240 18.84 -1.54 27.26
CA VAL A 240 18.27 -0.94 26.05
C VAL A 240 17.79 -2.07 25.13
N ARG A 241 16.56 -1.93 24.64
CA ARG A 241 16.04 -2.72 23.53
C ARG A 241 15.70 -1.80 22.37
N THR A 242 16.19 -2.13 21.20
CA THR A 242 15.88 -1.40 19.97
C THR A 242 14.70 -2.07 19.28
N PHE A 243 13.75 -1.25 18.85
CA PHE A 243 12.62 -1.66 18.02
C PHE A 243 12.55 -0.76 16.80
N THR A 244 11.84 -1.21 15.78
CA THR A 244 11.58 -0.44 14.57
C THR A 244 10.07 -0.26 14.38
N VAL A 245 9.69 0.93 13.91
CA VAL A 245 8.36 1.22 13.37
C VAL A 245 8.52 1.55 11.90
N GLY A 246 7.84 0.82 11.04
CA GLY A 246 7.75 1.05 9.60
C GLY A 246 6.36 1.56 9.23
N VAL A 247 6.27 2.50 8.28
CA VAL A 247 5.01 2.97 7.71
C VAL A 247 5.08 2.84 6.20
N PHE A 248 4.01 2.30 5.61
CA PHE A 248 3.72 2.35 4.19
C PHE A 248 2.37 3.04 3.99
N LEU A 249 2.23 3.89 2.98
CA LEU A 249 0.95 4.49 2.66
C LEU A 249 0.74 4.64 1.16
N GLN A 250 -0.52 4.64 0.76
CA GLN A 250 -1.00 5.02 -0.57
C GLN A 250 -1.65 6.41 -0.46
N ALA A 251 -0.91 7.44 -0.85
CA ALA A 251 -1.30 8.84 -0.75
C ALA A 251 -2.12 9.29 -1.96
N ASN A 252 -3.41 9.56 -1.73
CA ASN A 252 -4.33 10.11 -2.72
C ASN A 252 -5.19 11.25 -2.14
N PHE A 253 -4.63 12.14 -1.32
CA PHE A 253 -5.41 13.10 -0.54
C PHE A 253 -4.84 14.52 -0.56
N GLY A 254 -5.66 15.47 -0.12
CA GLY A 254 -5.23 16.81 0.20
C GLY A 254 -5.36 17.79 -0.96
N ARG A 255 -5.55 19.06 -0.62
CA ARG A 255 -5.60 20.19 -1.54
C ARG A 255 -4.27 20.91 -1.61
N ARG A 256 -3.91 21.44 -2.78
CA ARG A 256 -2.64 22.13 -2.97
C ARG A 256 -2.33 23.14 -1.86
N PRO A 257 -3.22 24.09 -1.49
CA PRO A 257 -2.90 25.12 -0.50
C PRO A 257 -2.66 24.60 0.93
N GLN A 258 -3.03 23.34 1.20
CA GLN A 258 -2.82 22.69 2.50
C GLN A 258 -1.39 22.17 2.65
N LEU A 259 -0.73 21.81 1.54
CA LEU A 259 0.56 21.12 1.56
C LEU A 259 1.58 21.90 2.39
N THR A 260 2.04 21.23 3.45
CA THR A 260 3.07 21.69 4.35
C THR A 260 4.20 20.66 4.34
N ILE A 261 5.45 21.12 4.25
CA ILE A 261 6.63 20.25 4.35
C ILE A 261 7.61 20.92 5.30
N ALA A 262 8.04 20.23 6.37
CA ALA A 262 8.89 20.78 7.42
C ALA A 262 8.37 22.12 8.01
N GLY A 263 7.04 22.25 8.13
CA GLY A 263 6.35 23.47 8.58
C GLY A 263 6.30 24.60 7.55
N VAL A 264 6.85 24.43 6.35
CA VAL A 264 6.81 25.42 5.27
C VAL A 264 5.52 25.26 4.45
N PRO A 265 4.78 26.35 4.16
CA PRO A 265 3.51 26.27 3.42
C PRO A 265 3.73 26.13 1.90
N ILE A 266 4.38 25.04 1.48
CA ILE A 266 4.76 24.75 0.09
C ILE A 266 3.56 24.91 -0.87
N GLY A 267 2.41 24.43 -0.45
CA GLY A 267 1.17 24.51 -1.21
C GLY A 267 0.73 25.91 -1.62
N LYS A 268 1.02 26.92 -0.78
CA LYS A 268 0.70 28.33 -1.06
C LYS A 268 1.73 28.98 -1.98
N GLU A 269 2.96 28.46 -1.97
CA GLU A 269 4.08 28.96 -2.77
C GLU A 269 4.16 28.30 -4.16
N ILE A 270 3.51 27.14 -4.34
CA ILE A 270 3.38 26.43 -5.62
C ILE A 270 1.89 26.10 -5.85
N PRO A 271 1.10 27.05 -6.37
CA PRO A 271 -0.33 26.86 -6.57
C PRO A 271 -0.64 25.75 -7.58
N GLY A 272 -1.86 25.22 -7.52
CA GLY A 272 -2.35 24.11 -8.34
C GLY A 272 -3.88 24.10 -8.31
N GLU A 273 -4.48 23.56 -9.37
CA GLU A 273 -5.94 23.61 -9.59
C GLU A 273 -6.51 22.29 -10.14
N VAL A 274 -5.90 21.14 -9.80
CA VAL A 274 -6.34 19.81 -10.28
C VAL A 274 -7.75 19.52 -9.79
N TYR A 275 -8.00 19.70 -8.48
CA TYR A 275 -9.31 19.45 -7.89
C TYR A 275 -10.03 20.75 -7.55
N LYS A 276 -11.36 20.72 -7.45
CA LYS A 276 -12.18 21.85 -6.95
C LYS A 276 -12.73 21.65 -5.54
N LYS A 277 -12.76 20.41 -5.06
CA LYS A 277 -13.12 20.01 -3.69
C LYS A 277 -12.14 18.95 -3.18
N GLU A 278 -12.12 18.69 -1.87
CA GLU A 278 -11.36 17.58 -1.30
C GLU A 278 -12.17 16.28 -1.44
N THR A 279 -11.63 15.33 -2.18
CA THR A 279 -12.23 14.01 -2.46
C THR A 279 -11.17 12.91 -2.46
N GLY A 280 -10.13 13.08 -1.63
CA GLY A 280 -8.99 12.19 -1.59
C GLY A 280 -9.26 10.84 -0.93
N SER A 281 -8.19 10.12 -0.57
CA SER A 281 -8.16 9.00 0.38
C SER A 281 -6.71 8.73 0.79
N CYS A 282 -6.52 8.08 1.94
CA CYS A 282 -5.22 7.58 2.39
C CYS A 282 -5.38 6.22 3.07
N ILE A 283 -4.73 5.20 2.51
CA ILE A 283 -4.51 3.93 3.21
C ILE A 283 -3.12 3.96 3.80
N ALA A 284 -2.99 3.69 5.10
CA ALA A 284 -1.70 3.52 5.75
C ALA A 284 -1.60 2.20 6.52
N VAL A 285 -0.43 1.59 6.41
CA VAL A 285 -0.05 0.35 7.08
C VAL A 285 1.14 0.65 7.98
N VAL A 286 1.00 0.37 9.27
CA VAL A 286 2.05 0.52 10.27
C VAL A 286 2.53 -0.87 10.71
N ALA A 287 3.81 -1.14 10.56
CA ALA A 287 4.44 -2.37 11.04
C ALA A 287 5.40 -2.07 12.18
N THR A 288 5.53 -2.99 13.14
CA THR A 288 6.55 -2.90 14.18
C THR A 288 6.98 -4.28 14.66
N ASP A 289 8.22 -4.40 15.11
CA ASP A 289 8.73 -5.57 15.84
C ASP A 289 8.59 -5.42 17.37
N ALA A 290 8.03 -4.30 17.84
CA ALA A 290 7.69 -4.10 19.24
C ALA A 290 6.53 -5.02 19.66
N PRO A 291 6.63 -5.75 20.78
CA PRO A 291 5.56 -6.63 21.23
C PRO A 291 4.37 -5.82 21.75
N LEU A 292 3.31 -5.79 20.94
CA LEU A 292 2.08 -5.04 21.20
C LEU A 292 0.85 -5.94 21.06
N LEU A 293 -0.14 -5.71 21.91
CA LEU A 293 -1.44 -6.37 21.86
C LEU A 293 -2.39 -5.64 20.88
N PRO A 294 -3.47 -6.27 20.40
CA PRO A 294 -4.39 -5.69 19.42
C PRO A 294 -4.91 -4.29 19.78
N HIS A 295 -5.33 -4.08 21.04
CA HIS A 295 -5.80 -2.78 21.51
C HIS A 295 -4.69 -1.70 21.51
N GLN A 296 -3.42 -2.08 21.66
CA GLN A 296 -2.26 -1.19 21.58
C GLN A 296 -1.95 -0.83 20.12
N LEU A 297 -2.10 -1.79 19.21
CA LEU A 297 -1.96 -1.58 17.77
C LEU A 297 -3.05 -0.66 17.22
N LYS A 298 -4.29 -0.78 17.71
CA LYS A 298 -5.35 0.20 17.43
C LYS A 298 -4.98 1.62 17.89
N ARG A 299 -4.29 1.76 19.03
CA ARG A 299 -3.74 3.06 19.48
C ARG A 299 -2.63 3.55 18.55
N LEU A 300 -1.84 2.65 17.98
CA LEU A 300 -0.78 2.98 17.02
C LEU A 300 -1.37 3.48 15.70
N ALA A 301 -2.39 2.80 15.15
CA ALA A 301 -3.11 3.25 13.96
C ALA A 301 -3.71 4.67 14.14
N ARG A 302 -4.17 5.02 15.36
CA ARG A 302 -4.63 6.38 15.73
C ARG A 302 -3.53 7.45 15.73
N ARG A 303 -2.26 7.10 15.53
CA ARG A 303 -1.16 8.07 15.40
C ARG A 303 -0.89 8.49 13.97
N VAL A 304 -1.30 7.69 12.98
CA VAL A 304 -1.21 8.05 11.56
C VAL A 304 -1.81 9.43 11.26
N PRO A 305 -3.03 9.78 11.74
CA PRO A 305 -3.61 11.12 11.51
C PRO A 305 -2.71 12.28 11.92
N LEU A 306 -1.93 12.12 13.00
CA LEU A 306 -1.05 13.19 13.48
C LEU A 306 0.11 13.45 12.51
N GLY A 307 0.60 12.41 11.83
CA GLY A 307 1.61 12.54 10.76
C GLY A 307 1.02 13.19 9.51
N LEU A 308 -0.18 12.77 9.10
CA LEU A 308 -0.90 13.38 7.97
C LEU A 308 -1.22 14.87 8.23
N ALA A 309 -1.58 15.21 9.46
CA ALA A 309 -1.86 16.60 9.84
C ALA A 309 -0.60 17.49 9.76
N ARG A 310 0.60 16.94 10.01
CA ARG A 310 1.86 17.69 9.86
C ARG A 310 2.17 18.05 8.41
N THR A 311 1.65 17.30 7.44
CA THR A 311 1.72 17.65 6.02
C THR A 311 0.56 18.55 5.55
N GLY A 312 -0.37 18.86 6.47
CA GLY A 312 -1.50 19.77 6.25
C GLY A 312 -2.83 19.09 5.96
N SER A 313 -2.92 17.76 6.02
CA SER A 313 -4.20 17.06 5.80
C SER A 313 -5.24 17.45 6.83
N VAL A 314 -6.49 17.52 6.39
CA VAL A 314 -7.65 17.78 7.25
C VAL A 314 -8.72 16.68 7.16
N SER A 315 -8.44 15.59 6.44
CA SER A 315 -9.39 14.48 6.25
C SER A 315 -10.76 14.97 5.78
N GLY A 316 -10.81 15.67 4.63
CA GLY A 316 -12.05 16.27 4.12
C GLY A 316 -13.15 15.24 3.87
N ASN A 317 -14.41 15.68 3.75
CA ASN A 317 -15.59 14.79 3.68
C ASN A 317 -15.46 13.63 2.67
N GLY A 318 -14.85 13.89 1.51
CA GLY A 318 -14.65 12.88 0.48
C GLY A 318 -13.50 11.90 0.74
N SER A 319 -12.72 12.09 1.81
CA SER A 319 -11.46 11.38 2.09
C SER A 319 -11.66 10.04 2.79
N GLY A 320 -11.36 8.93 2.12
CA GLY A 320 -11.27 7.62 2.77
C GLY A 320 -9.94 7.45 3.50
N ASP A 321 -9.90 7.77 4.79
CA ASP A 321 -8.69 7.78 5.61
C ASP A 321 -8.71 6.61 6.60
N LEU A 322 -8.20 5.45 6.17
CA LEU A 322 -8.29 4.16 6.86
C LEU A 322 -6.90 3.57 7.11
N PHE A 323 -6.64 3.13 8.35
CA PHE A 323 -5.31 2.69 8.75
C PHE A 323 -5.35 1.36 9.47
N ILE A 324 -4.31 0.56 9.28
CA ILE A 324 -4.06 -0.70 9.98
C ILE A 324 -2.65 -0.69 10.56
N ALA A 325 -2.50 -1.21 11.77
CA ALA A 325 -1.22 -1.43 12.41
C ALA A 325 -1.07 -2.90 12.81
N PHE A 326 0.10 -3.49 12.62
CA PHE A 326 0.41 -4.86 13.06
C PHE A 326 1.78 -4.98 13.73
N SER A 327 1.95 -6.03 14.55
CA SER A 327 3.22 -6.37 15.19
C SER A 327 3.70 -7.77 14.79
N THR A 328 4.97 -7.89 14.40
CA THR A 328 5.60 -9.17 14.06
C THR A 328 6.20 -9.89 15.28
N ALA A 329 6.12 -9.30 16.47
CA ALA A 329 6.90 -9.71 17.65
C ALA A 329 6.51 -11.08 18.23
N ASN A 330 5.22 -11.42 18.25
CA ASN A 330 4.72 -12.64 18.88
C ASN A 330 4.34 -13.67 17.78
N PRO A 331 5.19 -14.67 17.48
CA PRO A 331 4.88 -15.71 16.49
C PRO A 331 3.99 -16.81 17.08
N ASN A 332 3.26 -17.51 16.21
CA ASN A 332 2.41 -18.68 16.50
C ASN A 332 1.29 -18.43 17.51
N VAL A 333 0.91 -17.17 17.75
CA VAL A 333 -0.11 -16.78 18.75
C VAL A 333 -1.53 -17.24 18.44
N ALA A 334 -1.78 -17.65 17.19
CA ALA A 334 -3.04 -18.21 16.74
C ALA A 334 -2.97 -19.74 16.55
N ASN A 335 -1.88 -20.42 16.94
CA ASN A 335 -1.74 -21.86 16.75
C ASN A 335 -2.74 -22.64 17.65
N PRO A 336 -3.65 -23.44 17.07
CA PRO A 336 -4.69 -24.16 17.81
C PRO A 336 -4.16 -25.39 18.57
N ASP A 337 -2.96 -25.89 18.26
CA ASP A 337 -2.33 -27.04 18.96
C ASP A 337 -2.04 -26.75 20.45
N GLN A 338 -2.09 -25.47 20.84
CA GLN A 338 -1.87 -25.02 22.21
C GLN A 338 -3.10 -24.28 22.74
N ILE A 339 -3.61 -24.76 23.89
CA ILE A 339 -4.77 -24.14 24.57
C ILE A 339 -4.44 -22.73 25.09
N THR A 340 -3.18 -22.51 25.48
CA THR A 340 -2.71 -21.21 25.98
C THR A 340 -1.36 -20.85 25.38
N HIS A 341 -1.16 -19.54 25.19
CA HIS A 341 0.07 -18.96 24.67
C HIS A 341 0.64 -17.95 25.65
N ASN A 342 1.96 -17.92 25.79
CA ASN A 342 2.65 -16.83 26.50
C ASN A 342 3.00 -15.74 25.48
N VAL A 343 2.57 -14.51 25.76
CA VAL A 343 2.83 -13.35 24.89
C VAL A 343 3.67 -12.31 25.59
N GLN A 344 4.53 -11.64 24.83
CA GLN A 344 5.20 -10.43 25.30
C GLN A 344 4.34 -9.21 25.00
N THR A 345 4.41 -8.20 25.87
CA THR A 345 3.77 -6.90 25.67
C THR A 345 4.60 -5.79 26.30
N ILE A 346 4.64 -4.63 25.64
CA ILE A 346 5.17 -3.40 26.20
C ILE A 346 4.11 -2.75 27.10
N PRO A 347 4.44 -2.36 28.35
CA PRO A 347 3.53 -1.61 29.21
C PRO A 347 3.06 -0.30 28.56
N ASN A 348 1.80 0.06 28.78
CA ASN A 348 1.19 1.24 28.15
C ASN A 348 1.96 2.55 28.42
N ASP A 349 2.55 2.70 29.62
CA ASP A 349 3.31 3.89 30.02
C ASP A 349 4.65 4.05 29.28
N LEU A 350 5.09 3.02 28.55
CA LEU A 350 6.32 3.05 27.77
C LEU A 350 6.08 3.23 26.27
N MET A 351 4.83 3.44 25.83
CA MET A 351 4.49 3.47 24.40
C MET A 351 4.79 4.80 23.69
N ASP A 352 5.05 5.89 24.41
CA ASP A 352 5.20 7.23 23.81
C ASP A 352 6.30 7.31 22.73
N PRO A 353 7.49 6.68 22.89
CA PRO A 353 8.48 6.63 21.81
C PRO A 353 7.98 5.95 20.54
N ILE A 354 7.17 4.89 20.67
CA ILE A 354 6.56 4.16 19.54
C ILE A 354 5.52 5.05 18.85
N PHE A 355 4.71 5.77 19.62
CA PHE A 355 3.78 6.74 19.06
C PHE A 355 4.47 7.86 18.30
N ALA A 356 5.52 8.45 18.88
CA ALA A 356 6.29 9.51 18.22
C ALA A 356 6.91 9.01 16.90
N ALA A 357 7.48 7.80 16.91
CA ALA A 357 8.04 7.16 15.73
C ALA A 357 7.00 6.94 14.62
N THR A 358 5.77 6.51 14.95
CA THR A 358 4.69 6.38 13.96
C THR A 358 4.32 7.72 13.33
N VAL A 359 4.22 8.79 14.13
CA VAL A 359 3.93 10.13 13.61
C VAL A 359 5.02 10.60 12.65
N GLN A 360 6.29 10.45 13.06
CA GLN A 360 7.45 10.87 12.26
C GLN A 360 7.59 10.06 10.96
N ALA A 361 7.43 8.74 11.03
CA ALA A 361 7.46 7.88 9.85
C ALA A 361 6.28 8.17 8.91
N THR A 362 5.08 8.43 9.44
CA THR A 362 3.94 8.80 8.61
C THR A 362 4.17 10.12 7.87
N GLU A 363 4.63 11.15 8.57
CA GLU A 363 4.96 12.45 7.98
C GLU A 363 5.98 12.30 6.84
N GLU A 364 7.06 11.55 7.08
CA GLU A 364 8.10 11.33 6.08
C GLU A 364 7.61 10.47 4.90
N ALA A 365 6.80 9.44 5.14
CA ALA A 365 6.25 8.59 4.09
C ALA A 365 5.36 9.39 3.11
N VAL A 366 4.56 10.34 3.60
CA VAL A 366 3.77 11.22 2.73
C VAL A 366 4.68 12.06 1.84
N VAL A 367 5.74 12.64 2.41
CA VAL A 367 6.67 13.47 1.64
C VAL A 367 7.44 12.59 0.65
N ASN A 368 7.88 11.39 1.01
CA ASN A 368 8.53 10.48 0.07
C ASN A 368 7.62 10.10 -1.11
N ALA A 369 6.31 9.89 -0.89
CA ALA A 369 5.36 9.62 -1.97
C ALA A 369 5.25 10.77 -2.99
N LEU A 370 5.49 12.02 -2.55
CA LEU A 370 5.53 13.20 -3.41
C LEU A 370 6.89 13.32 -4.12
N ILE A 371 7.99 13.02 -3.42
CA ILE A 371 9.36 13.25 -3.91
C ILE A 371 9.80 12.18 -4.91
N ASP A 372 9.66 10.89 -4.59
CA ASP A 372 10.03 9.80 -5.51
C ASP A 372 8.91 9.59 -6.53
N ASN A 373 8.61 10.61 -7.32
CA ASN A 373 7.49 10.59 -8.25
C ASN A 373 7.77 11.33 -9.55
N GLN A 374 6.96 11.06 -10.56
CA GLN A 374 7.06 11.62 -11.90
C GLN A 374 5.71 12.15 -12.37
N SER A 375 5.72 13.22 -13.15
CA SER A 375 4.49 13.74 -13.75
C SER A 375 3.83 12.66 -14.61
N MET A 376 2.50 12.64 -14.62
CA MET A 376 1.73 11.61 -15.34
C MET A 376 0.58 12.24 -16.11
N THR A 377 0.40 11.76 -17.34
CA THR A 377 -0.80 12.02 -18.14
C THR A 377 -1.67 10.75 -18.14
N GLY A 378 -2.94 10.92 -17.79
CA GLY A 378 -3.93 9.86 -17.74
C GLY A 378 -5.07 10.10 -18.73
N ARG A 379 -6.25 9.58 -18.39
CA ARG A 379 -7.47 9.73 -19.19
C ARG A 379 -7.80 11.19 -19.50
N ASP A 380 -8.47 11.41 -20.63
CA ASP A 380 -8.90 12.73 -21.11
C ASP A 380 -7.75 13.74 -21.22
N ASN A 381 -6.51 13.25 -21.39
CA ASN A 381 -5.27 14.04 -21.32
C ASN A 381 -5.09 14.82 -20.02
N HIS A 382 -5.71 14.38 -18.92
CA HIS A 382 -5.46 14.97 -17.60
C HIS A 382 -3.99 14.79 -17.24
N HIS A 383 -3.30 15.91 -17.04
CA HIS A 383 -1.90 15.96 -16.65
C HIS A 383 -1.77 16.37 -15.19
N VAL A 384 -0.90 15.69 -14.45
CA VAL A 384 -0.58 15.99 -13.05
C VAL A 384 0.93 16.02 -12.88
N ASP A 385 1.43 17.15 -12.40
CA ASP A 385 2.86 17.36 -12.19
C ASP A 385 3.38 16.59 -10.98
N ALA A 386 4.60 16.07 -11.07
CA ALA A 386 5.40 15.79 -9.88
C ALA A 386 5.81 17.09 -9.17
N ILE A 387 6.09 17.02 -7.87
CA ILE A 387 6.58 18.19 -7.14
C ILE A 387 7.95 18.64 -7.70
N PRO A 388 8.13 19.91 -8.09
CA PRO A 388 9.38 20.36 -8.68
C PRO A 388 10.49 20.46 -7.62
N HIS A 389 11.40 19.48 -7.59
CA HIS A 389 12.44 19.35 -6.55
C HIS A 389 13.30 20.61 -6.39
N ALA A 390 13.73 21.23 -7.49
CA ALA A 390 14.54 22.46 -7.45
C ALA A 390 13.79 23.60 -6.74
N ARG A 391 12.53 23.82 -7.13
CA ARG A 391 11.68 24.84 -6.52
C ARG A 391 11.37 24.53 -5.06
N LEU A 392 11.13 23.27 -4.70
CA LEU A 392 10.94 22.86 -3.31
C LEU A 392 12.17 23.20 -2.46
N ARG A 393 13.38 22.88 -2.94
CA ARG A 393 14.62 23.21 -2.22
C ARG A 393 14.83 24.71 -2.05
N GLU A 394 14.52 25.51 -3.06
CA GLU A 394 14.55 26.99 -2.94
C GLU A 394 13.61 27.48 -1.84
N LEU A 395 12.38 26.94 -1.77
CA LEU A 395 11.42 27.32 -0.74
C LEU A 395 11.88 26.90 0.65
N LEU A 396 12.39 25.69 0.81
CA LEU A 396 12.93 25.24 2.10
C LEU A 396 14.12 26.11 2.54
N LYS A 397 14.99 26.53 1.62
CA LYS A 397 16.06 27.52 1.90
C LYS A 397 15.49 28.87 2.32
N LYS A 398 14.51 29.41 1.57
CA LYS A 398 13.82 30.68 1.87
C LYS A 398 13.28 30.72 3.31
N TYR A 399 12.80 29.59 3.82
CA TYR A 399 12.22 29.47 5.16
C TYR A 399 13.20 28.94 6.23
N ASN A 400 14.49 28.79 5.93
CA ASN A 400 15.50 28.23 6.85
C ASN A 400 15.12 26.83 7.37
N ARG A 401 14.72 25.95 6.44
CA ARG A 401 14.26 24.58 6.68
C ARG A 401 14.92 23.56 5.74
N LEU A 402 16.09 23.88 5.18
CA LEU A 402 16.91 22.94 4.42
C LEU A 402 18.16 22.58 5.25
N GLN A 403 18.46 21.28 5.35
CA GLN A 403 19.69 20.76 5.98
C GLN A 403 20.87 20.68 5.01
#